data_AF-A0A077KFJ8-F1
#
_entry.id   AF-A0A077KFJ8-F1
#
_cell.length_a   1.000
_cell.length_b   1.000
_cell.length_c   1.000
_cell.angle_alpha   90.00
_cell.angle_beta   90.00
_cell.angle_gamma   90.00
#
_symmetry.space_group_name_H-M   'P 1'
#
loop_
_entity.id
_entity.type
_entity.pdbx_description
1 polymer ?
#
loop_
_entity_poly.entity_id
_entity_poly.type
_entity_poly.pdbx_seq_one_letter_code
_entity_poly.pdbx_strand_id
1 'polypeptide(L)'
;MSENTSPHDGKYFVIQKGKAQCNQGNQFPQFKVTSHQKHYWNNKEGQADYLAVTEDDLQFTPSGPSFGQCKLKPSSGGYLPCAFAPAGKWRKPYEKVKVMNKSCITELSELMCATGGKITIKDHGQTAEMTRQNIRNADPKEQQNINPLLYYKEFQDEQEEDLNICE
;
A
#
# COMPACT_ATOMS: atom_id res chain seq x y z
N MET A 1 -30.28 -13.25 -3.10
CA MET A 1 -28.84 -13.45 -2.87
C MET A 1 -28.33 -12.17 -2.25
N SER A 2 -28.20 -12.10 -0.93
CA SER A 2 -27.61 -10.91 -0.29
C SER A 2 -26.13 -10.92 -0.63
N GLU A 3 -25.68 -9.98 -1.44
CA GLU A 3 -24.26 -9.84 -1.73
C GLU A 3 -23.53 -9.60 -0.40
N ASN A 4 -22.74 -10.57 0.04
CA ASN A 4 -21.85 -10.43 1.18
C ASN A 4 -20.69 -9.53 0.76
N THR A 5 -20.97 -8.23 0.63
CA THR A 5 -19.96 -7.21 0.37
C THR A 5 -19.12 -7.07 1.64
N SER A 6 -17.82 -7.38 1.52
CA SER A 6 -16.86 -7.13 2.57
C SER A 6 -16.64 -5.62 2.67
N PRO A 7 -16.44 -5.03 3.87
CA PRO A 7 -16.03 -3.64 3.98
C PRO A 7 -14.75 -3.31 3.20
N HIS A 8 -13.93 -4.32 2.94
CA HIS A 8 -12.67 -4.22 2.18
C HIS A 8 -12.87 -4.25 0.66
N ASP A 9 -14.08 -4.46 0.15
CA ASP A 9 -14.34 -4.48 -1.29
C ASP A 9 -14.09 -3.09 -1.89
N GLY A 10 -13.30 -3.04 -2.96
CA GLY A 10 -12.86 -1.78 -3.58
C GLY A 10 -11.79 -1.02 -2.80
N LYS A 11 -11.13 -1.65 -1.82
CA LYS A 11 -9.99 -1.07 -1.07
C LYS A 11 -8.68 -1.71 -1.49
N TYR A 12 -7.63 -0.90 -1.55
CA TYR A 12 -6.31 -1.38 -1.93
C TYR A 12 -5.55 -1.95 -0.73
N PHE A 13 -4.74 -2.97 -0.98
CA PHE A 13 -3.74 -3.45 -0.01
C PHE A 13 -2.61 -2.43 0.13
N VAL A 14 -1.93 -2.45 1.26
CA VAL A 14 -0.82 -1.53 1.50
C VAL A 14 0.51 -2.22 1.22
N ILE A 15 1.41 -1.52 0.53
CA ILE A 15 2.81 -1.94 0.36
C ILE A 15 3.77 -1.09 1.20
N GLN A 16 5.00 -1.55 1.37
CA GLN A 16 6.02 -0.89 2.18
C GLN A 16 6.22 0.60 1.82
N LYS A 17 6.22 0.93 0.51
CA LYS A 17 6.34 2.30 -0.02
C LYS A 17 5.15 3.21 0.34
N GLY A 18 4.02 2.64 0.75
CA GLY A 18 2.85 3.37 1.22
C GLY A 18 3.18 4.29 2.39
N LYS A 19 2.30 5.25 2.67
CA LYS A 19 2.48 6.24 3.75
C LYS A 19 1.40 6.11 4.81
N ALA A 20 1.83 6.16 6.06
CA ALA A 20 0.94 6.23 7.21
C ALA A 20 0.71 7.69 7.65
N GLN A 21 -0.41 7.94 8.33
CA GLN A 21 -0.73 9.23 8.90
C GLN A 21 -1.23 9.07 10.34
N CYS A 22 -0.62 9.80 11.27
CA CYS A 22 -1.14 9.94 12.63
C CYS A 22 -2.00 11.21 12.71
N ASN A 23 -3.18 11.15 13.31
CA ASN A 23 -4.04 12.31 13.52
C ASN A 23 -3.42 13.41 14.42
N GLN A 24 -2.38 13.07 15.19
CA GLN A 24 -1.66 13.98 16.07
C GLN A 24 -0.26 14.36 15.56
N GLY A 25 0.16 13.80 14.42
CA GLY A 25 1.45 14.04 13.79
C GLY A 25 1.37 15.04 12.64
N ASN A 26 2.54 15.45 12.13
CA ASN A 26 2.65 16.33 10.96
C ASN A 26 3.54 15.75 9.84
N GLN A 27 4.06 14.54 10.01
CA GLN A 27 4.80 13.80 8.98
C GLN A 27 4.12 12.48 8.61
N PHE A 28 4.46 11.98 7.43
CA PHE A 28 3.83 10.81 6.79
C PHE A 28 4.91 9.76 6.47
N PRO A 29 5.30 8.94 7.45
CA PRO A 29 6.38 7.97 7.25
C PRO A 29 5.92 6.80 6.39
N GLN A 30 6.89 6.08 5.83
CA GLN A 30 6.64 4.84 5.12
C GLN A 30 6.51 3.67 6.08
N PHE A 31 5.84 2.60 5.64
CA PHE A 31 5.79 1.35 6.39
C PHE A 31 7.16 0.66 6.35
N LYS A 32 7.42 -0.21 7.32
CA LYS A 32 8.57 -1.10 7.33
C LYS A 32 8.10 -2.51 7.59
N VAL A 33 8.17 -3.35 6.55
CA VAL A 33 7.75 -4.75 6.65
C VAL A 33 8.85 -5.53 7.36
N THR A 34 8.47 -6.14 8.48
CA THR A 34 9.32 -7.00 9.32
C THR A 34 8.75 -8.40 9.45
N SER A 35 7.48 -8.56 9.06
CA SER A 35 6.73 -9.80 9.17
C SER A 35 7.18 -10.89 8.21
N HIS A 36 7.69 -10.52 7.02
CA HIS A 36 8.15 -11.41 5.95
C HIS A 36 9.05 -10.71 4.93
N GLN A 37 9.62 -11.49 4.00
CA GLN A 37 10.37 -11.00 2.83
C GLN A 37 9.98 -11.75 1.53
N LYS A 38 8.74 -12.29 1.47
CA LYS A 38 8.35 -13.23 0.40
C LYS A 38 7.24 -12.74 -0.52
N HIS A 39 6.32 -11.90 -0.03
CA HIS A 39 5.16 -11.49 -0.81
C HIS A 39 5.25 -10.02 -1.21
N TYR A 40 5.14 -9.77 -2.51
CA TYR A 40 5.25 -8.46 -3.12
C TYR A 40 4.00 -8.21 -3.96
N TRP A 41 3.41 -7.02 -3.85
CA TRP A 41 2.28 -6.62 -4.68
C TRP A 41 2.77 -5.85 -5.90
N ASN A 42 2.25 -6.16 -7.09
CA ASN A 42 2.55 -5.47 -8.35
C ASN A 42 4.06 -5.26 -8.60
N ASN A 43 4.89 -6.27 -8.29
CA ASN A 43 6.33 -6.20 -8.56
C ASN A 43 6.88 -7.57 -8.95
N LYS A 44 7.42 -7.68 -10.17
CA LYS A 44 8.05 -8.90 -10.69
C LYS A 44 9.50 -9.08 -10.24
N GLU A 45 10.19 -7.99 -9.93
CA GLU A 45 11.62 -7.94 -9.56
C GLU A 45 11.86 -8.19 -8.07
N GLY A 46 10.81 -8.20 -7.23
CA GLY A 46 10.92 -8.49 -5.80
C GLY A 46 11.57 -7.37 -4.98
N GLN A 47 11.40 -6.10 -5.39
CA GLN A 47 11.97 -4.96 -4.65
C GLN A 47 11.27 -4.77 -3.30
N ALA A 48 12.04 -4.47 -2.25
CA ALA A 48 11.54 -4.34 -0.87
C ALA A 48 10.41 -3.31 -0.69
N ASP A 49 10.40 -2.26 -1.52
CA ASP A 49 9.37 -1.22 -1.52
C ASP A 49 7.95 -1.74 -1.79
N TYR A 50 7.85 -2.90 -2.43
CA TYR A 50 6.60 -3.52 -2.85
C TYR A 50 6.17 -4.67 -1.93
N LEU A 51 6.87 -4.88 -0.82
CA LEU A 51 6.48 -5.87 0.19
C LEU A 51 5.09 -5.56 0.73
N ALA A 52 4.27 -6.60 0.82
CA ALA A 52 2.95 -6.52 1.45
C ALA A 52 3.07 -6.16 2.93
N VAL A 53 2.22 -5.24 3.39
CA VAL A 53 2.15 -4.89 4.81
C VAL A 53 1.09 -5.76 5.51
N THR A 54 1.45 -6.32 6.66
CA THR A 54 0.58 -7.18 7.47
C THR A 54 0.22 -6.55 8.81
N GLU A 55 -0.70 -7.17 9.52
CA GLU A 55 -1.16 -6.71 10.83
C GLU A 55 -0.06 -6.64 11.92
N ASP A 56 1.06 -7.33 11.71
CA ASP A 56 2.21 -7.38 12.62
C ASP A 56 3.28 -6.33 12.30
N ASP A 57 3.15 -5.59 11.20
CA ASP A 57 4.14 -4.62 10.75
C ASP A 57 3.92 -3.26 11.44
N LEU A 58 4.59 -3.12 12.60
CA LEU A 58 4.42 -1.98 13.51
C LEU A 58 5.57 -0.98 13.45
N GLN A 59 6.49 -1.12 12.49
CA GLN A 59 7.63 -0.22 12.32
C GLN A 59 7.41 0.70 11.12
N PHE A 60 8.03 1.88 11.19
CA PHE A 60 7.97 2.88 10.14
C PHE A 60 9.38 3.39 9.79
N THR A 61 9.52 3.91 8.58
CA THR A 61 10.76 4.51 8.06
C THR A 61 10.54 6.01 7.83
N PRO A 62 11.39 6.89 8.39
CA PRO A 62 12.60 6.63 9.20
C PRO A 62 12.29 6.15 10.63
N SER A 63 13.23 5.41 11.24
CA SER A 63 13.15 4.94 12.64
C SER A 63 13.42 6.10 13.60
N GLY A 64 12.39 6.59 14.31
CA GLY A 64 12.52 7.73 15.23
C GLY A 64 11.20 8.48 15.38
N PRO A 65 11.18 9.83 15.31
CA PRO A 65 9.94 10.60 15.29
C PRO A 65 9.26 10.48 13.92
N SER A 66 8.82 9.26 13.58
CA SER A 66 8.30 8.91 12.26
C SER A 66 7.12 9.80 11.86
N PHE A 67 6.34 10.28 12.83
CA PHE A 67 5.21 11.19 12.61
C PHE A 67 5.53 12.67 12.91
N GLY A 68 6.81 13.04 13.04
CA GLY A 68 7.28 14.40 13.30
C GLY A 68 6.99 14.88 14.72
N GLN A 69 6.31 16.01 14.88
CA GLN A 69 5.89 16.54 16.18
C GLN A 69 4.54 15.98 16.62
N CYS A 70 4.37 15.70 17.91
CA CYS A 70 3.13 15.10 18.43
C CYS A 70 2.31 16.10 19.26
N LYS A 71 1.09 16.39 18.82
CA LYS A 71 0.17 17.31 19.53
C LYS A 71 -0.18 16.86 20.96
N LEU A 72 -0.08 15.56 21.25
CA LEU A 72 -0.31 15.00 22.58
C LEU A 72 0.90 15.13 23.52
N LYS A 73 2.00 15.74 23.07
CA LYS A 73 3.19 16.01 23.88
C LYS A 73 3.50 17.51 23.89
N PRO A 74 2.70 18.33 24.58
CA PRO A 74 2.94 19.77 24.68
C PRO A 74 4.23 20.07 25.46
N SER A 75 4.88 21.17 25.10
CA SER A 75 6.07 21.73 25.76
C SER A 75 5.97 23.25 25.72
N SER A 76 6.78 23.94 26.54
CA SER A 76 6.76 25.40 26.68
C SER A 76 6.96 26.18 25.37
N GLY A 77 7.54 25.56 24.34
CA GLY A 77 7.77 26.15 23.01
C GLY A 77 7.02 25.46 21.85
N GLY A 78 6.03 24.62 22.12
CA GLY A 78 5.28 23.91 21.08
C GLY A 78 5.06 22.43 21.42
N TYR A 79 5.45 21.54 20.51
CA TYR A 79 5.24 20.09 20.65
C TYR A 79 6.53 19.32 20.54
N LEU A 80 6.70 18.33 21.42
CA LEU A 80 7.87 17.44 21.40
C LEU A 80 7.80 16.48 20.20
N PRO A 81 8.96 15.96 19.75
CA PRO A 81 9.01 14.91 18.75
C PRO A 81 8.15 13.69 19.16
N CYS A 82 7.52 13.08 18.17
CA CYS A 82 6.73 11.88 18.34
C CYS A 82 7.62 10.77 18.88
N ALA A 83 7.23 10.16 20.01
CA ALA A 83 7.78 8.88 20.43
C ALA A 83 6.68 7.84 20.20
N PHE A 84 6.58 7.41 18.95
CA PHE A 84 5.57 6.43 18.57
C PHE A 84 5.83 5.10 19.29
N ALA A 85 4.77 4.55 19.89
CA ALA A 85 4.76 3.21 20.47
C ALA A 85 3.43 2.56 20.10
N PRO A 86 3.41 1.39 19.44
CA PRO A 86 2.18 0.73 19.03
C PRO A 86 1.39 0.22 20.24
N ALA A 87 0.07 0.39 20.22
CA ALA A 87 -0.87 -0.17 21.19
C ALA A 87 -1.59 -1.38 20.56
N GLY A 88 -0.88 -2.51 20.50
CA GLY A 88 -1.34 -3.74 19.86
C GLY A 88 -1.00 -3.82 18.37
N LYS A 89 -1.75 -4.65 17.65
CA LYS A 89 -1.63 -4.88 16.20
C LYS A 89 -2.52 -3.93 15.40
N TRP A 90 -2.35 -3.91 14.08
CA TRP A 90 -3.31 -3.24 13.20
C TRP A 90 -4.70 -3.83 13.36
N ARG A 91 -5.70 -2.95 13.40
CA ARG A 91 -7.12 -3.28 13.49
C ARG A 91 -7.74 -3.25 12.10
N LYS A 92 -8.82 -4.00 11.92
CA LYS A 92 -9.49 -4.18 10.62
C LYS A 92 -8.50 -4.62 9.53
N PRO A 93 -7.65 -5.65 9.74
CA PRO A 93 -6.95 -6.25 8.62
C PRO A 93 -7.94 -7.06 7.77
N TYR A 94 -7.57 -7.38 6.53
CA TYR A 94 -8.40 -8.22 5.69
C TYR A 94 -8.07 -9.70 5.89
N GLU A 95 -8.86 -10.37 6.72
CA GLU A 95 -8.60 -11.75 7.17
C GLU A 95 -8.59 -12.80 6.06
N LYS A 96 -9.20 -12.51 4.90
CA LYS A 96 -9.26 -13.44 3.76
C LYS A 96 -7.92 -13.54 3.01
N VAL A 97 -7.06 -12.52 3.10
CA VAL A 97 -5.76 -12.51 2.42
C VAL A 97 -4.66 -12.49 3.47
N LYS A 98 -3.88 -13.58 3.50
CA LYS A 98 -2.83 -13.78 4.50
C LYS A 98 -1.48 -14.05 3.84
N VAL A 99 -0.45 -13.44 4.40
CA VAL A 99 0.95 -13.73 4.07
C VAL A 99 1.61 -14.34 5.29
N MET A 100 2.11 -15.57 5.16
CA MET A 100 2.69 -16.34 6.27
C MET A 100 1.78 -16.38 7.51
N ASN A 101 0.48 -16.67 7.29
CA ASN A 101 -0.59 -16.70 8.31
C ASN A 101 -0.94 -15.36 8.98
N LYS A 102 -0.40 -14.24 8.50
CA LYS A 102 -0.70 -12.88 9.00
C LYS A 102 -1.60 -12.15 8.02
N SER A 103 -2.65 -11.52 8.51
CA SER A 103 -3.63 -10.85 7.67
C SER A 103 -3.04 -9.57 7.08
N CYS A 104 -3.26 -9.33 5.78
CA CYS A 104 -2.81 -8.12 5.10
C CYS A 104 -3.68 -6.92 5.49
N ILE A 105 -3.06 -5.75 5.61
CA ILE A 105 -3.79 -4.51 5.87
C ILE A 105 -4.27 -3.86 4.58
N THR A 106 -5.36 -3.11 4.67
CA THR A 106 -5.90 -2.28 3.56
C THR A 106 -6.04 -0.84 4.01
N GLU A 107 -6.53 0.03 3.12
CA GLU A 107 -6.80 1.45 3.42
C GLU A 107 -7.72 1.69 4.63
N LEU A 108 -8.52 0.71 5.03
CA LEU A 108 -9.42 0.78 6.19
C LEU A 108 -8.75 0.42 7.51
N SER A 109 -7.56 -0.17 7.46
CA SER A 109 -6.89 -0.64 8.66
C SER A 109 -6.42 0.53 9.52
N GLU A 110 -6.47 0.36 10.84
CA GLU A 110 -6.15 1.42 11.79
C GLU A 110 -5.19 0.88 12.86
N LEU A 111 -4.20 1.67 13.26
CA LEU A 111 -3.29 1.35 14.36
C LEU A 111 -3.42 2.41 15.46
N MET A 112 -3.42 1.96 16.71
CA MET A 112 -3.42 2.86 17.87
C MET A 112 -2.00 3.04 18.39
N CYS A 113 -1.67 4.27 18.80
CA CYS A 113 -0.44 4.58 19.53
C CYS A 113 -0.73 4.59 21.03
N ALA A 114 0.19 4.10 21.85
CA ALA A 114 0.07 4.09 23.31
C ALA A 114 -0.03 5.50 23.91
N THR A 115 0.44 6.53 23.19
CA THR A 115 0.25 7.95 23.57
C THR A 115 -1.20 8.42 23.36
N GLY A 116 -2.02 7.70 22.59
CA GLY A 116 -3.43 8.04 22.29
C GLY A 116 -3.69 8.48 20.85
N GLY A 117 -2.65 8.59 20.01
CA GLY A 117 -2.81 8.90 18.59
C GLY A 117 -3.42 7.72 17.81
N LYS A 118 -4.22 8.05 16.79
CA LYS A 118 -4.75 7.09 15.82
C LYS A 118 -3.98 7.23 14.50
N ILE A 119 -3.51 6.11 13.99
CA ILE A 119 -2.76 6.00 12.75
C ILE A 119 -3.64 5.33 11.69
N THR A 120 -3.74 5.96 10.54
CA THR A 120 -4.48 5.49 9.37
C THR A 120 -3.55 5.41 8.16
N ILE A 121 -4.00 4.73 7.11
CA ILE A 121 -3.31 4.71 5.82
C ILE A 121 -3.61 6.05 5.12
N LYS A 122 -2.56 6.73 4.67
CA LYS A 122 -2.70 7.93 3.83
C LYS A 122 -2.58 7.59 2.35
N ASP A 123 -1.64 6.71 2.04
CA ASP A 123 -1.34 6.27 0.68
C ASP A 123 -1.00 4.77 0.76
N HIS A 124 -1.67 3.95 -0.04
CA HIS A 124 -1.43 2.51 -0.09
C HIS A 124 -0.11 2.18 -0.81
N GLY A 125 0.42 3.11 -1.61
CA GLY A 125 1.72 3.03 -2.28
C GLY A 125 1.75 2.21 -3.57
N GLN A 126 0.69 1.47 -3.89
CA GLN A 126 0.61 0.69 -5.12
C GLN A 126 0.40 1.60 -6.32
N THR A 127 1.09 1.30 -7.42
CA THR A 127 0.78 1.87 -8.74
C THR A 127 0.01 0.81 -9.53
N ALA A 128 -1.08 1.21 -10.18
CA ALA A 128 -1.79 0.32 -11.09
C ALA A 128 -0.94 0.14 -12.34
N GLU A 129 -0.56 -1.10 -12.63
CA GLU A 129 0.11 -1.47 -13.87
C GLU A 129 -0.87 -2.19 -14.77
N MET A 130 -0.87 -1.85 -16.07
CA MET A 130 -1.60 -2.62 -17.06
C MET A 130 -0.97 -3.99 -17.18
N THR A 131 -1.74 -5.03 -16.88
CA THR A 131 -1.31 -6.40 -17.15
C THR A 131 -1.33 -6.66 -18.66
N ARG A 132 -0.53 -7.61 -19.13
CA ARG A 132 -0.54 -8.03 -20.55
C ARG A 132 -1.94 -8.43 -21.02
N GLN A 133 -2.73 -9.03 -20.13
CA GLN A 133 -4.11 -9.42 -20.43
C GLN A 133 -5.04 -8.20 -20.56
N ASN A 134 -4.83 -7.14 -19.76
CA ASN A 134 -5.53 -5.87 -19.95
C ASN A 134 -5.17 -5.23 -21.29
N ILE A 135 -3.90 -5.30 -21.69
CA ILE A 135 -3.43 -4.78 -22.98
C ILE A 135 -4.12 -5.53 -24.13
N ARG A 136 -4.13 -6.87 -24.10
CA ARG A 136 -4.78 -7.71 -25.12
C ARG A 136 -6.29 -7.50 -25.23
N ASN A 137 -6.97 -7.34 -24.09
CA ASN A 137 -8.43 -7.26 -24.06
C ASN A 137 -8.96 -5.85 -24.36
N ALA A 138 -8.11 -4.82 -24.37
CA ALA A 138 -8.52 -3.46 -24.64
C ALA A 138 -8.78 -3.25 -26.15
N ASP A 139 -9.86 -2.52 -26.48
CA ASP A 139 -10.16 -2.15 -27.87
C ASP A 139 -9.16 -1.10 -28.37
N PRO A 140 -8.37 -1.39 -29.42
CA PRO A 140 -7.38 -0.46 -29.95
C PRO A 140 -7.95 0.86 -30.41
N LYS A 141 -9.17 0.89 -30.95
CA LYS A 141 -9.80 2.12 -31.45
C LYS A 141 -10.13 3.07 -30.31
N GLU A 142 -10.67 2.53 -29.21
CA GLU A 142 -10.98 3.32 -28.02
C GLU A 142 -9.71 3.85 -27.36
N GLN A 143 -8.66 3.03 -27.28
CA GLN A 143 -7.36 3.46 -26.75
C GLN A 143 -6.70 4.53 -27.64
N GLN A 144 -6.83 4.43 -28.96
CA GLN A 144 -6.37 5.46 -29.90
C GLN A 144 -7.11 6.79 -29.70
N ASN A 145 -8.40 6.76 -29.36
CA ASN A 145 -9.16 7.98 -29.07
C ASN A 145 -8.71 8.64 -27.75
N ILE A 146 -8.36 7.84 -26.75
CA ILE A 146 -7.88 8.33 -25.44
C ILE A 146 -6.45 8.86 -25.53
N ASN A 147 -5.57 8.13 -26.21
CA ASN A 147 -4.18 8.50 -26.40
C ASN A 147 -3.76 8.40 -27.89
N PRO A 148 -4.08 9.42 -28.70
CA PRO A 148 -3.81 9.40 -30.14
C PRO A 148 -2.34 9.34 -30.53
N LEU A 149 -1.42 9.60 -29.59
CA LEU A 149 0.02 9.56 -29.83
C LEU A 149 0.62 8.15 -29.69
N LEU A 150 -0.14 7.23 -29.10
CA LEU A 150 0.24 5.83 -28.98
C LEU A 150 -0.56 5.01 -29.99
N TYR A 151 0.11 4.40 -30.96
CA TYR A 151 -0.55 3.47 -31.85
C TYR A 151 -0.77 2.14 -31.12
N TYR A 152 -1.95 2.00 -30.50
CA TYR A 152 -2.19 0.95 -29.51
C TYR A 152 -2.08 -0.47 -30.08
N LYS A 153 -2.39 -0.64 -31.37
CA LYS A 153 -2.31 -1.93 -32.02
C LYS A 153 -0.87 -2.43 -32.18
N GLU A 154 0.06 -1.55 -32.59
CA GLU A 154 1.49 -1.89 -32.63
C GLU A 154 2.01 -2.23 -31.23
N PHE A 155 1.59 -1.47 -30.22
CA PHE A 155 1.93 -1.75 -28.83
C PHE A 155 1.39 -3.11 -28.32
N GLN A 156 0.20 -3.53 -28.77
CA GLN A 156 -0.30 -4.88 -28.48
C GLN A 156 0.59 -5.95 -29.13
N ASP A 157 0.88 -5.80 -30.42
CA ASP A 157 1.66 -6.75 -31.20
C ASP A 157 3.07 -6.94 -30.59
N GLU A 158 3.76 -5.85 -30.22
CA GLU A 158 5.07 -5.89 -29.52
C GLU A 158 5.01 -6.72 -28.22
N GLN A 159 3.96 -6.57 -27.42
CA GLN A 159 3.79 -7.31 -26.17
C GLN A 159 3.48 -8.80 -26.39
N GLU A 160 2.97 -9.18 -27.56
CA GLU A 160 2.76 -10.58 -27.95
C GLU A 160 4.04 -11.23 -28.50
N GLU A 161 4.86 -10.49 -29.25
CA GLU A 161 6.15 -10.98 -29.75
C GLU A 161 7.12 -11.29 -28.60
N ASP A 162 7.18 -10.44 -27.57
CA ASP A 162 7.96 -10.66 -26.34
C ASP A 162 7.59 -11.97 -25.60
N LEU A 163 6.38 -12.51 -25.80
CA LEU A 163 5.95 -13.78 -25.20
C LEU A 163 6.48 -14.99 -25.97
N ASN A 164 6.54 -14.91 -27.30
CA ASN A 164 6.97 -16.02 -28.15
C ASN A 164 8.49 -16.23 -28.16
N ILE A 165 9.26 -15.29 -27.61
CA ILE A 165 10.72 -15.38 -27.48
C ILE A 165 11.13 -16.07 -26.15
N CYS A 166 10.20 -16.20 -25.19
CA CYS A 166 10.45 -16.84 -23.88
C CYS A 166 9.95 -18.29 -23.78
N GLU A 167 9.54 -18.92 -24.89
CA GLU A 167 9.25 -20.38 -24.97
C GLU A 167 10.45 -21.19 -25.44
#